data_AF-A0A7R9RSA0-F1
#
_entry.id   AF-A0A7R9RSA0-F1
#
_cell.length_a   1.000
_cell.length_b   1.000
_cell.length_c   1.000
_cell.angle_alpha   90.00
_cell.angle_beta   90.00
_cell.angle_gamma   90.00
#
_symmetry.space_group_name_H-M   'P 1'
#
loop_
_entity.id
_entity.type
_entity.pdbx_description
1 polymer ?
#
loop_
_entity_poly.entity_id
_entity_poly.type
_entity_poly.pdbx_seq_one_letter_code
_entity_poly.pdbx_strand_id
1 'polypeptide(L)'
;CLLPGYHQAHHKKVCTMVSGTMKIRLLVLLLSFNGSQGEGNKKFCETLGKKHNLCLFEVDKLGAACSKHGPGAKILQPTDADKDLIVQIHNDYRRRVAKGEQKTPELPKAGNMKAMTWDSELSTIAQVWANQCFFAHDEYFSRRTKQEKYIGQNMFRVINPINYTSVLSKMLDRWYDEVRGVSLKQIRQYKPTTTGPSIGHFTQVVWAETNKIGCGVVVYPETLQKYTVMTQTV
;
A
#
# COMPACT_ATOMS: atom_id res chain seq x y z
N CYS A 1 -26.15 58.81 23.19
CA CYS A 1 -27.02 57.81 23.84
C CYS A 1 -26.57 57.63 25.27
N LEU A 2 -27.47 57.98 26.18
CA LEU A 2 -27.45 58.11 27.65
C LEU A 2 -26.27 57.55 28.49
N LEU A 3 -25.74 58.50 29.28
CA LEU A 3 -24.92 58.53 30.52
C LEU A 3 -25.74 58.08 31.76
N PRO A 4 -25.23 57.98 33.02
CA PRO A 4 -24.17 58.78 33.70
C PRO A 4 -23.18 58.01 34.63
N GLY A 5 -22.08 58.55 35.18
CA GLY A 5 -21.44 59.87 35.11
C GLY A 5 -20.10 59.93 35.92
N TYR A 6 -19.20 60.84 35.48
CA TYR A 6 -18.11 61.64 36.11
C TYR A 6 -17.72 61.43 37.61
N HIS A 7 -16.44 61.44 38.08
CA HIS A 7 -15.36 62.45 37.94
C HIS A 7 -13.91 61.91 38.20
N GLN A 8 -12.97 62.43 37.38
CA GLN A 8 -11.50 62.68 37.47
C GLN A 8 -10.61 62.23 38.67
N ALA A 9 -9.39 61.77 38.34
CA ALA A 9 -8.13 62.53 38.56
C ALA A 9 -6.91 61.93 37.83
N HIS A 10 -6.07 62.82 37.32
CA HIS A 10 -4.90 62.60 36.44
C HIS A 10 -3.64 62.20 37.20
N HIS A 11 -2.77 61.39 36.58
CA HIS A 11 -1.32 61.64 36.56
C HIS A 11 -0.70 61.05 35.28
N LYS A 12 -0.27 61.93 34.37
CA LYS A 12 0.56 61.60 33.21
C LYS A 12 1.99 61.32 33.69
N LYS A 13 2.56 60.17 33.32
CA LYS A 13 4.01 60.00 33.21
C LYS A 13 4.36 59.76 31.75
N VAL A 14 5.10 60.72 31.20
CA VAL A 14 5.76 60.69 29.90
C VAL A 14 6.94 59.72 30.04
N CYS A 15 6.99 58.68 29.21
CA CYS A 15 8.19 57.87 29.03
C CYS A 15 8.65 57.98 27.58
N THR A 16 9.89 58.45 27.46
CA THR A 16 10.65 58.79 26.27
C THR A 16 10.95 57.55 25.43
N MET A 17 10.73 57.64 24.11
CA MET A 17 11.14 56.62 23.14
C MET A 17 12.66 56.68 22.97
N VAL A 18 13.38 55.66 23.45
CA VAL A 18 14.78 55.44 23.08
C VAL A 18 14.81 54.45 21.92
N SER A 19 15.18 54.97 20.75
CA SER A 19 15.47 54.22 19.54
C SER A 19 16.70 53.33 19.78
N GLY A 20 16.48 52.03 19.98
CA GLY A 20 17.53 51.01 20.04
C GLY A 20 17.37 50.06 18.86
N THR A 21 18.24 50.16 17.86
CA THR A 21 18.29 49.20 16.75
C THR A 21 18.79 47.85 17.27
N MET A 22 17.86 46.94 17.58
CA MET A 22 18.17 45.56 17.93
C MET A 22 18.59 44.83 16.66
N LYS A 23 19.90 44.74 16.40
CA LYS A 23 20.44 43.87 15.34
C LYS A 23 20.23 42.42 15.74
N ILE A 24 19.09 41.84 15.36
CA ILE A 24 18.86 40.40 15.41
C ILE A 24 19.85 39.77 14.41
N ARG A 25 20.99 39.30 14.91
CA ARG A 25 21.86 38.39 14.16
C ARG A 25 21.12 37.06 14.08
N LEU A 26 20.35 36.88 13.01
CA LEU A 26 19.81 35.58 12.63
C LEU A 26 21.00 34.68 12.29
N LEU A 27 21.50 33.96 13.29
CA LEU A 27 22.50 32.92 13.09
C LEU A 27 21.77 31.76 12.39
N VAL A 28 21.71 31.80 11.06
CA VAL A 28 21.30 30.65 10.26
C VAL A 28 22.40 29.62 10.43
N LEU A 29 22.24 28.74 11.41
CA LEU A 29 22.94 27.47 11.46
C LEU A 29 22.49 26.71 10.20
N LEU A 30 23.28 26.87 9.12
CA LEU A 30 23.30 25.91 8.03
C LEU A 30 23.78 24.60 8.65
N LEU A 31 22.85 23.83 9.21
CA LEU A 31 23.02 22.41 9.34
C LEU A 31 23.13 21.91 7.90
N SER A 32 24.36 21.75 7.44
CA SER A 32 24.68 20.89 6.32
C SER A 32 24.13 19.52 6.69
N PHE A 33 22.91 19.23 6.23
CA PHE A 33 22.43 17.87 6.12
C PHE A 33 23.32 17.21 5.08
N ASN A 34 24.45 16.67 5.55
CA ASN A 34 25.06 15.53 4.90
C ASN A 34 24.00 14.44 4.94
N GLY A 35 23.24 14.30 3.85
CA GLY A 35 22.31 13.20 3.66
C GLY A 35 23.10 11.90 3.68
N SER A 36 23.29 11.32 4.86
CA SER A 36 23.79 9.97 5.00
C SER A 36 22.70 9.04 4.50
N GLN A 37 23.06 8.12 3.62
CA GLN A 37 22.18 7.02 3.22
C GLN A 37 21.57 6.33 4.46
N GLY A 38 20.24 6.28 4.53
CA GLY A 38 19.53 5.11 5.05
C GLY A 38 19.44 4.89 6.57
N GLU A 39 19.15 5.89 7.40
CA GLU A 39 18.80 5.64 8.81
C GLU A 39 17.46 4.88 8.94
N GLY A 40 16.51 5.10 8.03
CA GLY A 40 15.19 4.43 8.02
C GLY A 40 15.23 2.93 7.72
N ASN A 41 16.20 2.47 6.92
CA ASN A 41 16.27 1.08 6.47
C ASN A 41 17.08 0.18 7.41
N LYS A 42 18.01 0.74 8.18
CA LYS A 42 18.92 -0.02 9.05
C LYS A 42 18.18 -0.89 10.06
N LYS A 43 17.10 -0.38 10.66
CA LYS A 43 16.24 -1.12 11.59
C LYS A 43 15.58 -2.35 10.95
N PHE A 44 15.16 -2.23 9.69
CA PHE A 44 14.60 -3.36 8.95
C PHE A 44 15.67 -4.37 8.56
N CYS A 45 16.87 -3.92 8.19
CA CYS A 45 18.01 -4.81 7.92
C CYS A 45 18.37 -5.67 9.13
N GLU A 46 18.37 -5.09 10.33
CA GLU A 46 18.67 -5.78 11.57
C GLU A 46 17.55 -6.75 11.97
N THR A 47 16.28 -6.36 11.79
CA THR A 47 15.16 -7.17 12.32
C THR A 47 14.61 -8.19 11.32
N LEU A 48 14.53 -7.83 10.03
CA LEU A 48 13.96 -8.65 8.96
C LEU A 48 15.04 -9.27 8.05
N GLY A 49 16.30 -8.86 8.24
CA GLY A 49 17.46 -9.40 7.55
C GLY A 49 17.89 -8.55 6.34
N LYS A 50 19.17 -8.68 5.99
CA LYS A 50 19.84 -7.86 4.95
C LYS A 50 19.28 -8.02 3.55
N LYS A 51 18.54 -9.10 3.26
CA LYS A 51 17.94 -9.36 1.95
C LYS A 51 16.46 -8.93 1.88
N HIS A 52 15.90 -8.37 2.95
CA HIS A 52 14.50 -7.96 2.99
C HIS A 52 14.24 -6.71 2.14
N ASN A 53 13.08 -6.59 1.49
CA ASN A 53 12.78 -5.44 0.63
C ASN A 53 12.88 -4.11 1.39
N LEU A 54 12.33 -4.04 2.61
CA LEU A 54 12.43 -2.85 3.48
C LEU A 54 13.86 -2.53 3.95
N CYS A 55 14.79 -3.47 3.82
CA CYS A 55 16.21 -3.20 4.04
C CYS A 55 16.86 -2.65 2.77
N LEU A 56 16.56 -3.28 1.63
CA LEU A 56 17.22 -3.03 0.36
C LEU A 56 16.76 -1.73 -0.31
N PHE A 57 15.52 -1.31 -0.09
CA PHE A 57 14.88 -0.24 -0.86
C PHE A 57 14.17 0.77 0.05
N GLU A 58 14.16 2.03 -0.37
CA GLU A 58 13.45 3.11 0.32
C GLU A 58 11.95 3.09 -0.03
N VAL A 59 11.09 3.34 0.96
CA VAL A 59 9.62 3.19 0.83
C VAL A 59 9.00 4.23 -0.10
N ASP A 60 9.58 5.42 -0.15
CA ASP A 60 9.10 6.60 -0.86
C ASP A 60 9.92 6.91 -2.12
N LYS A 61 10.70 5.95 -2.61
CA LYS A 61 11.55 6.10 -3.79
C LYS A 61 11.30 5.03 -4.84
N LEU A 62 11.30 5.48 -6.10
CA LEU A 62 11.22 4.61 -7.25
C LEU A 62 12.58 3.93 -7.51
N GLY A 63 12.53 2.65 -7.84
CA GLY A 63 13.69 1.88 -8.26
C GLY A 63 14.20 2.32 -9.64
N ALA A 64 15.49 2.10 -9.90
CA ALA A 64 16.14 2.52 -11.14
C ALA A 64 15.47 1.93 -12.41
N ALA A 65 14.88 0.74 -12.30
CA ALA A 65 14.18 0.07 -13.39
C ALA A 65 12.90 0.81 -13.84
N CYS A 66 12.31 1.65 -12.99
CA CYS A 66 11.15 2.47 -13.38
C CYS A 66 11.48 3.42 -14.54
N SER A 67 12.72 3.93 -14.59
CA SER A 67 13.18 4.83 -15.66
C SER A 67 13.18 4.17 -17.04
N LYS A 68 13.23 2.83 -17.11
CA LYS A 68 13.19 2.08 -18.37
C LYS A 68 11.83 2.15 -19.06
N HIS A 69 10.77 2.50 -18.32
CA HIS A 69 9.43 2.66 -18.88
C HIS A 69 9.18 4.07 -19.42
N GLY A 70 10.08 5.03 -19.16
CA GLY A 70 9.96 6.42 -19.60
C GLY A 70 9.82 7.40 -18.42
N PRO A 71 9.89 8.71 -18.70
CA PRO A 71 9.76 9.73 -17.67
C PRO A 71 8.30 9.81 -17.17
N GLY A 72 8.08 9.94 -15.86
CA GLY A 72 6.75 10.16 -15.28
C GLY A 72 6.19 9.00 -14.46
N ALA A 73 7.03 8.03 -14.09
CA ALA A 73 6.69 7.06 -13.05
C ALA A 73 6.35 7.77 -11.72
N LYS A 74 5.32 7.28 -11.03
CA LYS A 74 4.84 7.82 -9.74
C LYS A 74 4.46 6.68 -8.80
N ILE A 75 4.83 6.86 -7.55
CA ILE A 75 4.33 6.05 -6.44
C ILE A 75 2.88 6.48 -6.18
N LEU A 76 1.96 5.53 -6.13
CA LEU A 76 0.57 5.78 -5.76
C LEU A 76 0.28 5.06 -4.45
N GLN A 77 0.15 5.83 -3.38
CA GLN A 77 -0.26 5.27 -2.09
C GLN A 77 -1.78 5.01 -2.12
N PRO A 78 -2.25 3.81 -1.74
CA PRO A 78 -3.67 3.54 -1.62
C PRO A 78 -4.33 4.50 -0.61
N THR A 79 -5.38 5.19 -1.04
CA THR A 79 -6.22 6.02 -0.17
C THR A 79 -7.06 5.13 0.76
N ASP A 80 -7.67 5.70 1.80
CA ASP A 80 -8.54 4.92 2.68
C ASP A 80 -9.73 4.31 1.93
N ALA A 81 -10.28 5.03 0.94
CA ALA A 81 -11.31 4.49 0.06
C ALA A 81 -10.82 3.28 -0.76
N ASP A 82 -9.56 3.29 -1.22
CA ASP A 82 -8.98 2.15 -1.93
C ASP A 82 -8.79 0.94 -1.00
N LYS A 83 -8.33 1.18 0.24
CA LYS A 83 -8.16 0.13 1.26
C LYS A 83 -9.50 -0.52 1.58
N ASP A 84 -10.53 0.28 1.81
CA ASP A 84 -11.88 -0.17 2.10
C ASP A 84 -12.46 -0.96 0.92
N LEU A 85 -12.31 -0.46 -0.30
CA LEU A 85 -12.75 -1.14 -1.52
C LEU A 85 -12.09 -2.53 -1.68
N ILE A 86 -10.77 -2.60 -1.51
CA ILE A 86 -10.01 -3.86 -1.61
C ILE A 86 -10.49 -4.84 -0.54
N VAL A 87 -10.62 -4.40 0.71
CA VAL A 87 -11.06 -5.26 1.82
C VAL A 87 -12.49 -5.73 1.62
N GLN A 88 -13.40 -4.83 1.24
CA GLN A 88 -14.81 -5.11 1.02
C GLN A 88 -15.00 -6.17 -0.08
N ILE A 89 -14.38 -5.97 -1.25
CA ILE A 89 -14.55 -6.89 -2.38
C ILE A 89 -13.97 -8.28 -2.06
N HIS A 90 -12.80 -8.36 -1.40
CA HIS A 90 -12.28 -9.65 -0.94
C HIS A 90 -13.25 -10.35 0.01
N ASN A 91 -13.80 -9.63 0.99
CA ASN A 91 -14.76 -10.19 1.93
C ASN A 91 -16.08 -10.61 1.25
N ASP A 92 -16.53 -9.88 0.23
CA ASP A 92 -17.71 -10.25 -0.56
C ASP A 92 -17.50 -11.57 -1.31
N TYR A 93 -16.36 -11.74 -1.97
CA TYR A 93 -16.01 -12.99 -2.66
C TYR A 93 -15.81 -14.16 -1.70
N ARG A 94 -15.10 -13.94 -0.59
CA ARG A 94 -14.88 -14.95 0.45
C ARG A 94 -16.19 -15.42 1.06
N ARG A 95 -17.12 -14.49 1.34
CA ARG A 95 -18.48 -14.79 1.80
C ARG A 95 -19.26 -15.59 0.75
N ARG A 96 -19.19 -15.20 -0.53
CA ARG A 96 -19.87 -15.89 -1.64
C ARG A 96 -19.43 -17.36 -1.72
N VAL A 97 -18.14 -17.63 -1.68
CA VAL A 97 -17.61 -19.00 -1.66
C VAL A 97 -18.02 -19.73 -0.38
N ALA A 98 -17.87 -19.11 0.78
CA ALA A 98 -18.21 -19.74 2.06
C ALA A 98 -19.68 -20.18 2.14
N LYS A 99 -20.60 -19.37 1.60
CA LYS A 99 -22.04 -19.69 1.54
C LYS A 99 -22.42 -20.71 0.46
N GLY A 100 -21.51 -21.06 -0.45
CA GLY A 100 -21.80 -21.94 -1.60
C GLY A 100 -22.62 -21.25 -2.70
N GLU A 101 -22.50 -19.92 -2.82
CA GLU A 101 -23.15 -19.08 -3.83
C GLU A 101 -22.31 -19.00 -5.13
N GLN A 102 -21.10 -19.54 -5.13
CA GLN A 102 -20.32 -19.78 -6.34
C GLN A 102 -20.82 -21.06 -7.03
N LYS A 103 -21.55 -20.91 -8.14
CA LYS A 103 -22.24 -22.01 -8.84
C LYS A 103 -21.55 -22.52 -10.10
N THR A 104 -20.58 -21.77 -10.64
CA THR A 104 -19.91 -22.17 -11.90
C THR A 104 -18.41 -21.85 -11.86
N PRO A 105 -17.55 -22.87 -11.68
CA PRO A 105 -17.89 -24.21 -11.18
C PRO A 105 -18.53 -24.12 -9.79
N GLU A 106 -19.35 -25.11 -9.43
CA GLU A 106 -19.88 -25.18 -8.07
C GLU A 106 -18.76 -25.55 -7.09
N LEU A 107 -18.60 -24.75 -6.04
CA LEU A 107 -17.61 -24.96 -4.99
C LEU A 107 -18.29 -25.39 -3.69
N PRO A 108 -17.62 -26.23 -2.87
CA PRO A 108 -18.14 -26.58 -1.55
C PRO A 108 -18.19 -25.34 -0.64
N LYS A 109 -19.13 -25.35 0.30
CA LYS A 109 -19.20 -24.36 1.38
C LYS A 109 -17.92 -24.44 2.24
N ALA A 110 -17.52 -23.31 2.81
CA ALA A 110 -16.38 -23.23 3.72
C ALA A 110 -16.83 -22.88 5.14
N GLY A 111 -16.43 -23.69 6.13
CA GLY A 111 -16.81 -23.50 7.53
C GLY A 111 -15.90 -22.55 8.32
N ASN A 112 -14.69 -22.26 7.82
CA ASN A 112 -13.64 -21.51 8.53
C ASN A 112 -13.06 -20.35 7.71
N MET A 113 -13.83 -19.79 6.77
CA MET A 113 -13.41 -18.65 5.95
C MET A 113 -13.33 -17.38 6.80
N LYS A 114 -12.12 -16.93 7.16
CA LYS A 114 -11.93 -15.72 7.96
C LYS A 114 -12.25 -14.45 7.16
N ALA A 115 -12.82 -13.45 7.84
CA ALA A 115 -12.91 -12.11 7.27
C ALA A 115 -11.51 -11.48 7.20
N MET A 116 -11.28 -10.74 6.14
CA MET A 116 -10.02 -10.07 5.84
C MET A 116 -10.05 -8.63 6.36
N THR A 117 -8.91 -8.15 6.87
CA THR A 117 -8.68 -6.77 7.31
C THR A 117 -7.47 -6.17 6.63
N TRP A 118 -7.40 -4.84 6.55
CA TRP A 118 -6.21 -4.15 6.06
C TRP A 118 -5.05 -4.25 7.07
N ASP A 119 -3.84 -4.46 6.55
CA ASP A 119 -2.59 -4.49 7.31
C ASP A 119 -1.58 -3.53 6.66
N SER A 120 -1.19 -2.51 7.41
CA SER A 120 -0.32 -1.43 6.91
C SER A 120 1.14 -1.88 6.76
N GLU A 121 1.59 -2.89 7.51
CA GLU A 121 2.94 -3.45 7.33
C GLU A 121 3.01 -4.18 5.99
N LEU A 122 2.02 -5.04 5.68
CA LEU A 122 1.92 -5.71 4.38
C LEU A 122 1.80 -4.71 3.23
N SER A 123 1.07 -3.61 3.41
CA SER A 123 0.95 -2.57 2.38
C SER A 123 2.27 -1.88 2.12
N THR A 124 3.03 -1.56 3.18
CA THR A 124 4.35 -0.94 3.05
C THR A 124 5.30 -1.85 2.28
N ILE A 125 5.35 -3.14 2.63
CA ILE A 125 6.21 -4.12 1.95
C ILE A 125 5.78 -4.28 0.48
N ALA A 126 4.47 -4.36 0.21
CA ALA A 126 3.93 -4.44 -1.15
C ALA A 126 4.29 -3.20 -1.98
N GLN A 127 4.19 -2.01 -1.38
CA GLN A 127 4.51 -0.74 -2.03
C GLN A 127 5.99 -0.64 -2.38
N VAL A 128 6.88 -1.05 -1.48
CA VAL A 128 8.33 -1.05 -1.73
C VAL A 128 8.68 -1.93 -2.92
N TRP A 129 8.05 -3.10 -3.05
CA TRP A 129 8.27 -3.96 -4.22
C TRP A 129 7.64 -3.37 -5.50
N ALA A 130 6.43 -2.82 -5.41
CA ALA A 130 5.78 -2.14 -6.53
C ALA A 130 6.64 -0.99 -7.08
N ASN A 131 7.28 -0.21 -6.20
CA ASN A 131 8.18 0.88 -6.56
C ASN A 131 9.40 0.44 -7.38
N GLN A 132 9.71 -0.85 -7.47
CA GLN A 132 10.82 -1.34 -8.29
C GLN A 132 10.44 -1.48 -9.77
N CYS A 133 9.15 -1.36 -10.11
CA CYS A 133 8.63 -1.47 -11.48
C CYS A 133 8.99 -2.78 -12.19
N PHE A 134 9.23 -3.84 -11.42
CA PHE A 134 9.32 -5.21 -11.91
C PHE A 134 7.94 -5.86 -11.85
N PHE A 135 7.54 -6.54 -12.93
CA PHE A 135 6.33 -7.36 -12.92
C PHE A 135 6.70 -8.82 -12.79
N ALA A 136 7.21 -9.12 -11.59
CA ALA A 136 7.55 -10.44 -11.10
C ALA A 136 7.32 -10.44 -9.60
N HIS A 137 7.06 -11.62 -9.04
CA HIS A 137 7.05 -11.77 -7.59
C HIS A 137 8.44 -11.53 -7.01
N ASP A 138 8.49 -10.96 -5.81
CA ASP A 138 9.72 -10.96 -5.01
C ASP A 138 9.96 -12.34 -4.39
N GLU A 139 11.15 -12.50 -3.80
CA GLU A 139 11.51 -13.68 -3.04
C GLU A 139 10.66 -13.78 -1.75
N TYR A 140 10.24 -14.98 -1.36
CA TYR A 140 9.40 -15.19 -0.17
C TYR A 140 10.01 -14.58 1.11
N PHE A 141 11.32 -14.72 1.30
CA PHE A 141 12.00 -14.18 2.48
C PHE A 141 12.09 -12.64 2.45
N SER A 142 11.93 -12.02 1.28
CA SER A 142 12.05 -10.57 1.11
C SER A 142 10.81 -9.79 1.50
N ARG A 143 9.70 -10.48 1.74
CA ARG A 143 8.41 -9.89 2.11
C ARG A 143 7.85 -10.30 3.47
N ARG A 144 8.60 -11.07 4.25
CA ARG A 144 8.17 -11.54 5.57
C ARG A 144 7.97 -10.40 6.58
N THR A 145 7.07 -10.57 7.53
CA THR A 145 7.00 -9.68 8.70
C THR A 145 7.76 -10.30 9.87
N LYS A 146 7.77 -9.64 11.04
CA LYS A 146 8.35 -10.25 12.25
C LYS A 146 7.52 -11.44 12.71
N GLN A 147 6.21 -11.37 12.51
CA GLN A 147 5.23 -12.35 12.98
C GLN A 147 5.04 -13.47 11.97
N GLU A 148 5.14 -13.17 10.68
CA GLU A 148 4.70 -14.07 9.61
C GLU A 148 5.80 -14.30 8.59
N LYS A 149 6.19 -15.57 8.45
CA LYS A 149 7.26 -16.00 7.54
C LYS A 149 6.78 -16.22 6.11
N TYR A 150 5.50 -16.58 5.95
CA TYR A 150 4.91 -16.97 4.67
C TYR A 150 3.83 -15.96 4.30
N ILE A 151 4.19 -15.05 3.39
CA ILE A 151 3.29 -14.01 2.89
C ILE A 151 2.90 -14.38 1.45
N GLY A 152 1.60 -14.49 1.21
CA GLY A 152 1.04 -14.63 -0.13
C GLY A 152 1.22 -13.34 -0.95
N GLN A 153 1.18 -13.45 -2.28
CA GLN A 153 1.26 -12.27 -3.13
C GLN A 153 0.46 -12.47 -4.42
N ASN A 154 -0.40 -11.51 -4.73
CA ASN A 154 -1.05 -11.40 -6.03
C ASN A 154 -0.54 -10.15 -6.75
N MET A 155 -0.46 -10.21 -8.08
CA MET A 155 0.00 -9.10 -8.91
C MET A 155 -0.93 -8.86 -10.08
N PHE A 156 -1.09 -7.59 -10.44
CA PHE A 156 -1.90 -7.19 -11.57
C PHE A 156 -1.26 -6.03 -12.30
N ARG A 157 -1.38 -6.06 -13.63
CA ARG A 157 -0.87 -5.01 -14.50
C ARG A 157 -1.90 -4.71 -15.57
N VAL A 158 -2.16 -3.44 -15.78
CA VAL A 158 -3.04 -2.97 -16.84
C VAL A 158 -2.41 -1.78 -17.55
N ILE A 159 -2.58 -1.76 -18.88
CA ILE A 159 -2.11 -0.73 -19.78
C ILE A 159 -3.38 -0.17 -20.43
N ASN A 160 -3.93 0.95 -19.96
CA ASN A 160 -5.13 1.57 -20.54
C ASN A 160 -5.48 2.93 -19.89
N PRO A 161 -6.22 3.82 -20.59
CA PRO A 161 -6.80 5.03 -20.02
C PRO A 161 -8.04 4.69 -19.20
N ILE A 162 -7.85 3.97 -18.09
CA ILE A 162 -8.90 3.75 -17.08
C ILE A 162 -8.54 4.52 -15.82
N ASN A 163 -9.56 5.06 -15.15
CA ASN A 163 -9.38 5.66 -13.82
C ASN A 163 -8.81 4.61 -12.87
N TYR A 164 -7.88 5.01 -12.01
CA TYR A 164 -7.26 4.19 -10.98
C TYR A 164 -8.27 3.37 -10.16
N THR A 165 -9.40 3.93 -9.74
CA THR A 165 -10.41 3.14 -8.99
C THR A 165 -10.94 1.96 -9.82
N SER A 166 -11.15 2.15 -11.12
CA SER A 166 -11.55 1.07 -12.04
C SER A 166 -10.45 0.02 -12.22
N VAL A 167 -9.17 0.38 -12.05
CA VAL A 167 -8.05 -0.58 -12.04
C VAL A 167 -8.21 -1.54 -10.87
N LEU A 168 -8.52 -1.04 -9.67
CA LEU A 168 -8.64 -1.86 -8.46
C LEU A 168 -9.80 -2.85 -8.56
N SER A 169 -11.01 -2.39 -8.93
CA SER A 169 -12.15 -3.30 -9.08
C SER A 169 -11.88 -4.35 -10.16
N LYS A 170 -11.36 -3.93 -11.32
CA LYS A 170 -11.04 -4.85 -12.41
C LYS A 170 -9.98 -5.88 -12.01
N MET A 171 -8.96 -5.48 -11.26
CA MET A 171 -7.96 -6.40 -10.73
C MET A 171 -8.61 -7.50 -9.90
N LEU A 172 -9.46 -7.12 -8.95
CA LEU A 172 -10.11 -8.03 -8.01
C LEU A 172 -11.06 -8.99 -8.72
N ASP A 173 -11.86 -8.47 -9.67
CA ASP A 173 -12.70 -9.29 -10.54
C ASP A 173 -11.86 -10.29 -11.34
N ARG A 174 -10.75 -9.86 -11.93
CA ARG A 174 -9.90 -10.73 -12.76
C ARG A 174 -9.20 -11.81 -11.97
N TRP A 175 -8.77 -11.53 -10.75
CA TRP A 175 -8.24 -12.56 -9.84
C TRP A 175 -9.32 -13.55 -9.43
N TYR A 176 -10.52 -13.08 -9.10
CA TYR A 176 -11.62 -13.97 -8.74
C TYR A 176 -12.11 -14.82 -9.92
N ASP A 177 -12.16 -14.25 -11.13
CA ASP A 177 -12.60 -14.89 -12.37
C ASP A 177 -11.80 -16.13 -12.76
N GLU A 178 -10.59 -16.32 -12.21
CA GLU A 178 -9.82 -17.54 -12.35
C GLU A 178 -10.54 -18.76 -11.77
N VAL A 179 -11.58 -18.57 -10.93
CA VAL A 179 -12.50 -19.62 -10.47
C VAL A 179 -13.02 -20.49 -11.59
N ARG A 180 -13.18 -19.93 -12.81
CA ARG A 180 -13.64 -20.67 -14.00
C ARG A 180 -12.71 -21.81 -14.40
N GLY A 181 -11.42 -21.73 -14.04
CA GLY A 181 -10.41 -22.76 -14.29
C GLY A 181 -10.22 -23.75 -13.13
N VAL A 182 -10.95 -23.58 -12.03
CA VAL A 182 -10.76 -24.37 -10.80
C VAL A 182 -11.53 -25.69 -10.87
N SER A 183 -10.89 -26.75 -10.40
CA SER A 183 -11.51 -28.05 -10.16
C SER A 183 -11.68 -28.34 -8.67
N LEU A 184 -12.64 -29.20 -8.31
CA LEU A 184 -12.81 -29.68 -6.93
C LEU A 184 -11.54 -30.35 -6.37
N LYS A 185 -10.74 -30.97 -7.24
CA LYS A 185 -9.44 -31.55 -6.84
C LYS A 185 -8.48 -30.48 -6.35
N GLN A 186 -8.38 -29.34 -7.04
CA GLN A 186 -7.54 -28.22 -6.63
C GLN A 186 -8.02 -27.55 -5.34
N ILE A 187 -9.34 -27.51 -5.10
CA ILE A 187 -9.89 -27.00 -3.83
C ILE A 187 -9.55 -27.93 -2.65
N ARG A 188 -9.70 -29.25 -2.84
CA ARG A 188 -9.43 -30.23 -1.77
C ARG A 188 -7.94 -30.38 -1.48
N GLN A 189 -7.11 -30.28 -2.51
CA GLN A 189 -5.66 -30.39 -2.39
C GLN A 189 -5.00 -29.47 -3.43
N TYR A 190 -4.68 -28.27 -2.99
CA TYR A 190 -4.01 -27.30 -3.85
C TYR A 190 -2.64 -27.81 -4.27
N LYS A 191 -2.38 -27.76 -5.59
CA LYS A 191 -1.07 -27.98 -6.18
C LYS A 191 -0.86 -26.89 -7.22
N PRO A 192 0.21 -26.08 -7.11
CA PRO A 192 0.59 -25.17 -8.17
C PRO A 192 0.76 -25.98 -9.47
N THR A 193 0.14 -25.53 -10.55
CA THR A 193 0.28 -26.17 -11.86
C THR A 193 1.12 -25.27 -12.76
N THR A 194 1.99 -25.86 -13.56
CA THR A 194 2.70 -25.16 -14.64
C THR A 194 1.97 -25.28 -15.98
N THR A 195 0.90 -26.08 -16.01
CA THR A 195 0.07 -26.36 -17.18
C THR A 195 -1.41 -26.17 -16.83
N GLY A 196 -2.22 -25.73 -17.79
CA GLY A 196 -3.65 -25.44 -17.58
C GLY A 196 -3.94 -23.99 -17.13
N PRO A 197 -5.18 -23.70 -16.70
CA PRO A 197 -5.57 -22.36 -16.28
C PRO A 197 -4.79 -21.89 -15.05
N SER A 198 -4.34 -20.62 -15.07
CA SER A 198 -3.85 -19.96 -13.86
C SER A 198 -5.00 -19.79 -12.87
N ILE A 199 -4.84 -20.37 -11.68
CA ILE A 199 -5.83 -20.28 -10.58
C ILE A 199 -5.24 -19.71 -9.28
N GLY A 200 -3.95 -19.36 -9.29
CA GLY A 200 -3.21 -18.97 -8.10
C GLY A 200 -3.73 -17.69 -7.47
N HIS A 201 -4.21 -16.73 -8.26
CA HIS A 201 -4.76 -15.50 -7.72
C HIS A 201 -6.10 -15.76 -7.04
N PHE A 202 -6.99 -16.53 -7.69
CA PHE A 202 -8.27 -16.91 -7.09
C PHE A 202 -8.05 -17.68 -5.78
N THR A 203 -7.20 -18.69 -5.77
CA THR A 203 -6.99 -19.50 -4.57
C THR A 203 -6.43 -18.67 -3.41
N GLN A 204 -5.60 -17.66 -3.69
CA GLN A 204 -5.13 -16.73 -2.68
C GLN A 204 -6.24 -15.79 -2.17
N VAL A 205 -7.11 -15.28 -3.06
CA VAL A 205 -8.27 -14.44 -2.67
C VAL A 205 -9.18 -15.18 -1.68
N VAL A 206 -9.41 -16.47 -1.90
CA VAL A 206 -10.33 -17.29 -1.10
C VAL A 206 -9.62 -18.24 -0.12
N TRP A 207 -8.35 -17.99 0.21
CA TRP A 207 -7.61 -18.83 1.15
C TRP A 207 -8.18 -18.68 2.57
N ALA A 208 -8.77 -19.74 3.13
CA ALA A 208 -9.60 -19.64 4.33
C ALA A 208 -8.89 -19.06 5.56
N GLU A 209 -7.63 -19.42 5.75
CA GLU A 209 -6.85 -19.00 6.92
C GLU A 209 -6.31 -17.57 6.83
N THR A 210 -6.21 -17.04 5.62
CA THR A 210 -5.74 -15.68 5.34
C THR A 210 -6.77 -14.66 5.79
N ASN A 211 -6.34 -13.69 6.58
CA ASN A 211 -7.20 -12.68 7.17
C ASN A 211 -6.62 -11.26 7.14
N LYS A 212 -5.45 -11.07 6.54
CA LYS A 212 -4.84 -9.75 6.38
C LYS A 212 -4.43 -9.49 4.94
N ILE A 213 -4.58 -8.25 4.49
CA ILE A 213 -4.08 -7.78 3.19
C ILE A 213 -3.39 -6.43 3.31
N GLY A 214 -2.39 -6.21 2.49
CA GLY A 214 -1.91 -4.88 2.17
C GLY A 214 -1.61 -4.76 0.69
N CYS A 215 -1.75 -3.56 0.13
CA CYS A 215 -1.55 -3.30 -1.29
C CYS A 215 -0.52 -2.19 -1.52
N GLY A 216 0.20 -2.29 -2.64
CA GLY A 216 1.09 -1.26 -3.15
C GLY A 216 0.85 -1.02 -4.64
N VAL A 217 0.94 0.24 -5.06
CA VAL A 217 0.65 0.65 -6.45
C VAL A 217 1.74 1.55 -6.99
N VAL A 218 2.19 1.25 -8.21
CA VAL A 218 3.00 2.17 -9.01
C VAL A 218 2.32 2.42 -10.34
N VAL A 219 2.39 3.66 -10.83
CA VAL A 219 1.99 4.03 -12.18
C VAL A 219 3.20 4.54 -12.94
N TYR A 220 3.31 4.19 -14.21
CA TYR A 220 4.32 4.75 -15.09
C TYR A 220 3.79 4.82 -16.52
N PRO A 221 4.19 5.84 -17.30
CA PRO A 221 3.75 5.97 -18.68
C PRO A 221 4.44 4.93 -19.54
N GLU A 222 3.68 4.25 -20.39
CA GLU A 222 4.13 3.75 -21.69
C GLU A 222 3.43 4.61 -22.76
N THR A 223 3.27 4.15 -24.00
CA THR A 223 2.39 4.83 -24.98
C THR A 223 0.95 5.06 -24.45
N LEU A 224 0.57 4.34 -23.37
CA LEU A 224 -0.59 4.56 -22.49
C LEU A 224 -0.15 4.48 -21.01
N GLN A 225 -0.95 5.00 -20.06
CA GLN A 225 -0.68 4.81 -18.63
C GLN A 225 -0.70 3.33 -18.24
N LYS A 226 0.31 2.90 -17.48
CA LYS A 226 0.47 1.54 -16.99
C LYS A 226 0.47 1.51 -15.48
N TYR A 227 -0.47 0.77 -14.91
CA TYR A 227 -0.59 0.55 -13.48
C TYR A 227 -0.09 -0.85 -13.15
N THR A 228 0.77 -0.96 -12.15
CA THR A 228 1.11 -2.23 -11.51
C THR A 228 0.63 -2.19 -10.07
N VAL A 229 -0.21 -3.16 -9.72
CA VAL A 229 -0.79 -3.33 -8.38
C VAL A 229 -0.28 -4.64 -7.81
N MET A 230 0.18 -4.61 -6.57
CA MET A 230 0.63 -5.80 -5.84
C MET A 230 -0.12 -5.87 -4.52
N THR A 231 -0.63 -7.04 -4.16
CA THR A 231 -1.19 -7.29 -2.82
C THR A 231 -0.38 -8.36 -2.12
N GLN A 232 -0.16 -8.16 -0.82
CA GLN A 232 0.42 -9.13 0.07
C GLN A 232 -0.60 -9.57 1.09
N THR A 233 -0.65 -10.86 1.40
CA THR A 233 -1.67 -11.45 2.27
C THR A 233 -1.06 -12.40 3.28
N VAL A 234 -1.61 -12.40 4.49
CA VAL A 234 -1.34 -13.42 5.53
C VAL A 234 -2.63 -14.10 5.86
#